data_AF-A0AAW3WK83-F1
#
_entry.id   AF-A0AAW3WK83-F1
#
_cell.length_a   1.000
_cell.length_b   1.000
_cell.length_c   1.000
_cell.angle_alpha   90.00
_cell.angle_beta   90.00
_cell.angle_gamma   90.00
#
_symmetry.space_group_name_H-M   'P 1'
#
loop_
_entity.id
_entity.type
_entity.pdbx_description
1 polymer ?
#
loop_
_entity_poly.entity_id
_entity_poly.type
_entity_poly.pdbx_seq_one_letter_code
_entity_poly.pdbx_strand_id
1 'polypeptide(L)'
;VYKIVNNYFGKSITVAGLLTGTDIIEQLKGIINSKYLIMSSNMFRKGYELSDSTEQIMLDDLKIKDIETALNVQVIVVDYTGEDLIEKLNEYKEEEF
;
A
#
# COMPACT_ATOMS: atom_id res chain seq x y z
N VAL A 1 4.70 -10.42 -9.88
CA VAL A 1 3.47 -9.59 -9.86
C VAL A 1 2.36 -10.42 -9.21
N TYR A 2 1.83 -9.96 -8.08
CA TYR A 2 0.74 -10.63 -7.35
C TYR A 2 -0.56 -9.86 -7.54
N LYS A 3 -1.64 -10.58 -7.84
CA LYS A 3 -2.97 -9.98 -7.94
C LYS A 3 -3.59 -9.91 -6.55
N ILE A 4 -4.11 -8.74 -6.18
CA ILE A 4 -4.97 -8.59 -5.00
C ILE A 4 -6.42 -8.56 -5.47
N VAL A 5 -7.24 -9.42 -4.88
CA VAL A 5 -8.69 -9.49 -5.11
C VAL A 5 -9.41 -8.71 -4.02
N ASN A 6 -10.33 -7.84 -4.40
CA ASN A 6 -11.20 -7.17 -3.44
C ASN A 6 -12.23 -8.18 -2.89
N ASN A 7 -12.02 -8.72 -1.70
CA ASN A 7 -13.00 -9.58 -1.04
C ASN A 7 -13.97 -8.77 -0.18
N TYR A 8 -13.56 -7.59 0.29
CA TYR A 8 -14.36 -6.73 1.15
C TYR A 8 -15.64 -6.20 0.46
N PHE A 9 -15.49 -5.54 -0.70
CA PHE A 9 -16.62 -5.03 -1.50
C PHE A 9 -17.11 -6.03 -2.56
N GLY A 10 -16.35 -7.10 -2.78
CA GLY A 10 -16.70 -8.19 -3.69
C GLY A 10 -15.80 -8.26 -4.93
N LYS A 11 -15.64 -9.49 -5.43
CA LYS A 11 -14.62 -9.85 -6.45
C LYS A 11 -14.83 -9.21 -7.82
N SER A 12 -16.01 -8.66 -8.08
CA SER A 12 -16.34 -7.90 -9.30
C SER A 12 -15.82 -6.46 -9.26
N ILE A 13 -15.39 -5.96 -8.10
CA ILE A 13 -14.84 -4.62 -7.93
C ILE A 13 -13.34 -4.65 -8.25
N THR A 14 -12.94 -3.89 -9.28
CA THR A 14 -11.56 -3.86 -9.78
C THR A 14 -10.88 -2.49 -9.63
N VAL A 15 -11.51 -1.56 -8.92
CA VAL A 15 -10.97 -0.21 -8.70
C VAL A 15 -9.99 -0.24 -7.52
N ALA A 16 -8.76 0.24 -7.74
CA ALA A 16 -7.70 0.20 -6.72
C ALA A 16 -8.05 0.97 -5.43
N GLY A 17 -8.75 2.10 -5.56
CA GLY A 17 -9.17 2.91 -4.39
C GLY A 17 -10.27 2.27 -3.53
N LEU A 18 -10.80 1.12 -3.92
CA LEU A 18 -11.74 0.34 -3.10
C LEU A 18 -11.09 -0.86 -2.43
N LEU A 19 -9.81 -1.13 -2.69
CA LEU A 19 -9.09 -2.19 -1.98
C LEU A 19 -8.90 -1.80 -0.51
N THR A 20 -8.88 -2.82 0.34
CA THR A 20 -8.76 -2.66 1.80
C THR A 20 -7.41 -3.19 2.30
N GLY A 21 -6.99 -2.74 3.47
CA GLY A 21 -5.75 -3.25 4.07
C GLY A 21 -5.86 -4.74 4.41
N THR A 22 -7.06 -5.18 4.78
CA THR A 22 -7.39 -6.59 5.05
C THR A 22 -7.13 -7.45 3.82
N ASP A 23 -7.63 -7.03 2.65
CA ASP A 23 -7.42 -7.75 1.39
C ASP A 23 -5.93 -7.93 1.07
N ILE A 24 -5.13 -6.89 1.33
CA ILE A 24 -3.68 -6.88 1.09
C ILE A 24 -2.97 -7.80 2.08
N ILE A 25 -3.24 -7.65 3.38
CA ILE A 25 -2.60 -8.43 4.43
C ILE A 25 -2.91 -9.92 4.24
N GLU A 26 -4.17 -10.30 4.07
CA GLU A 26 -4.55 -11.71 3.95
C GLU A 26 -3.93 -12.38 2.71
N GLN A 27 -3.80 -11.65 1.61
CA GLN A 27 -3.30 -12.22 0.35
C GLN A 27 -1.77 -12.16 0.21
N LEU A 28 -1.09 -11.24 0.91
CA LEU A 28 0.36 -11.12 0.85
C LEU A 28 1.08 -11.78 2.03
N LYS A 29 0.40 -12.01 3.16
CA LYS A 29 1.01 -12.62 4.35
C LYS A 29 1.57 -14.00 4.02
N GLY A 30 2.87 -14.17 4.25
CA GLY A 30 3.61 -15.39 3.97
C GLY A 30 4.00 -15.59 2.50
N ILE A 31 3.62 -14.68 1.60
CA ILE A 31 4.00 -14.70 0.18
C ILE A 31 5.00 -13.58 -0.14
N ILE A 32 4.81 -12.39 0.45
CA ILE A 32 5.72 -11.27 0.25
C ILE A 32 7.05 -11.55 0.98
N ASN A 33 8.13 -11.38 0.23
CA ASN A 33 9.51 -11.55 0.70
C ASN A 33 10.39 -10.33 0.36
N SER A 34 9.76 -9.21 0.01
CA SER A 34 10.43 -7.94 -0.28
C SER A 34 10.54 -7.07 0.96
N LYS A 35 11.61 -6.28 1.05
CA LYS A 35 11.78 -5.25 2.09
C LYS A 35 10.77 -4.11 1.95
N TYR A 36 10.39 -3.80 0.72
CA TYR A 36 9.51 -2.68 0.38
C TYR A 36 8.20 -3.16 -0.27
N LEU A 37 7.11 -2.46 0.05
CA LEU A 37 5.81 -2.60 -0.59
C LEU A 37 5.35 -1.23 -1.10
N ILE A 38 5.28 -1.06 -2.42
CA ILE A 38 4.82 0.19 -3.03
C ILE A 38 3.29 0.17 -3.12
N MET A 39 2.65 1.18 -2.56
CA MET A 39 1.19 1.36 -2.56
C MET A 39 0.82 2.72 -3.16
N SER A 40 -0.30 2.76 -3.89
CA SER A 40 -0.77 3.99 -4.49
C SER A 40 -1.53 4.85 -3.48
N SER A 41 -1.32 6.17 -3.52
CA SER A 41 -1.97 7.17 -2.66
C SER A 41 -3.51 7.08 -2.72
N ASN A 42 -4.06 6.65 -3.86
CA ASN A 42 -5.50 6.49 -4.05
C ASN A 42 -6.14 5.36 -3.23
N MET A 43 -5.35 4.50 -2.59
CA MET A 43 -5.82 3.42 -1.71
C MET A 43 -6.14 3.92 -0.29
N PHE A 44 -5.79 5.18 0.01
CA PHE A 44 -5.98 5.81 1.30
C PHE A 44 -7.06 6.89 1.24
N ARG A 45 -7.76 7.09 2.36
CA ARG A 45 -8.86 8.08 2.47
C ARG A 45 -8.30 9.50 2.40
N LYS A 46 -8.71 10.27 1.38
CA LYS A 46 -8.42 11.71 1.27
C LYS A 46 -9.33 12.49 2.23
N GLY A 47 -8.78 13.02 3.32
CA GLY A 47 -9.55 13.78 4.31
C GLY A 47 -9.05 13.72 5.76
N TYR A 48 -8.14 12.79 6.08
CA TYR A 48 -7.49 12.69 7.39
C TYR A 48 -6.05 13.27 7.40
N GLU A 49 -5.71 14.07 6.38
CA GLU A 49 -4.38 14.67 6.12
C GLU A 49 -3.91 15.69 7.18
N LEU A 50 -4.72 15.95 8.21
CA LEU A 50 -4.41 16.89 9.30
C LEU A 50 -3.61 16.27 10.45
N SER A 51 -3.35 14.98 10.40
CA SER A 51 -2.49 14.27 11.34
C SER A 51 -1.39 13.61 10.54
N ASP A 52 -0.15 13.73 11.02
CA ASP A 52 1.11 13.29 10.39
C ASP A 52 0.95 12.16 9.38
N SER A 53 1.66 12.23 8.25
CA SER A 53 1.69 11.27 7.11
C SER A 53 1.78 9.77 7.47
N THR A 54 1.96 9.45 8.75
CA THR A 54 1.87 8.12 9.38
C THR A 54 0.44 7.65 9.70
N GLU A 55 -0.59 8.49 9.56
CA GLU A 55 -1.99 8.16 9.80
C GLU A 55 -2.80 7.94 8.53
N GLN A 56 -2.16 7.58 7.41
CA GLN A 56 -2.90 7.20 6.21
C GLN A 56 -3.74 5.95 6.49
N ILE A 57 -5.05 6.15 6.46
CA ILE A 57 -6.07 5.17 6.79
C ILE A 57 -6.75 4.68 5.50
N MET A 58 -6.91 3.37 5.37
CA MET A 58 -7.62 2.70 4.29
C MET A 58 -9.13 2.65 4.54
N LEU A 59 -9.90 2.11 3.59
CA LEU A 59 -11.36 2.03 3.70
C LEU A 59 -11.87 1.13 4.83
N ASP A 60 -11.05 0.23 5.36
CA ASP A 60 -11.34 -0.66 6.48
C ASP A 60 -10.74 -0.18 7.81
N ASP A 61 -10.40 1.10 7.91
CA ASP A 61 -9.82 1.75 9.10
C ASP A 61 -8.41 1.25 9.49
N LEU A 62 -7.77 0.42 8.65
CA LEU A 62 -6.38 0.02 8.81
C LEU A 62 -5.42 1.14 8.40
N LYS A 63 -4.34 1.27 9.17
CA LYS A 63 -3.25 2.22 8.91
C LYS A 63 -2.10 1.53 8.18
N ILE A 64 -1.23 2.33 7.58
CA ILE A 64 0.04 1.84 7.01
C ILE A 64 0.82 0.98 8.00
N LYS A 65 0.93 1.43 9.26
CA LYS A 65 1.66 0.70 10.32
C LYS A 65 1.13 -0.71 10.56
N ASP A 66 -0.18 -0.92 10.39
CA ASP A 66 -0.79 -2.24 10.55
C ASP A 66 -0.34 -3.18 9.43
N ILE A 67 -0.25 -2.69 8.19
CA ILE A 67 0.25 -3.43 7.04
C ILE A 67 1.73 -3.73 7.19
N GLU A 68 2.54 -2.72 7.54
CA GLU A 68 3.98 -2.88 7.77
C GLU A 68 4.27 -3.94 8.84
N THR A 69 3.54 -3.89 9.96
CA THR A 69 3.68 -4.86 11.05
C THR A 69 3.20 -6.25 10.64
N ALA A 70 2.08 -6.36 9.93
CA ALA A 70 1.50 -7.64 9.56
C ALA A 70 2.30 -8.38 8.47
N LEU A 71 2.94 -7.64 7.57
CA LEU A 71 3.72 -8.19 6.45
C LEU A 71 5.24 -8.15 6.70
N ASN A 72 5.70 -7.45 7.74
CA ASN A 72 7.12 -7.19 8.01
C ASN A 72 7.84 -6.54 6.82
N VAL A 73 7.21 -5.52 6.24
CA VAL A 73 7.69 -4.74 5.09
C VAL A 73 7.61 -3.25 5.40
N GLN A 74 8.37 -2.44 4.67
CA GLN A 74 8.25 -0.98 4.69
C GLN A 74 7.34 -0.54 3.54
N VAL A 75 6.27 0.19 3.86
CA VAL A 75 5.33 0.67 2.85
C VAL A 75 5.80 2.00 2.29
N ILE A 76 5.89 2.09 0.97
CA ILE A 76 6.22 3.32 0.24
C ILE A 76 4.95 3.75 -0.49
N VAL A 77 4.45 4.92 -0.13
CA VAL A 77 3.27 5.48 -0.79
C VAL A 77 3.72 6.34 -1.96
N VAL A 78 3.17 6.04 -3.13
CA VAL A 78 3.43 6.79 -4.37
C VAL A 78 2.15 7.46 -4.85
N ASP A 79 2.26 8.67 -5.38
CA ASP A 79 1.15 9.35 -6.01
C ASP A 79 0.86 8.77 -7.42
N TYR A 80 -0.23 9.20 -8.05
CA TYR A 80 -0.63 8.72 -9.38
C TYR A 80 0.29 9.24 -10.51
N THR A 81 1.30 10.05 -10.20
CA THR A 81 2.21 10.63 -11.18
C THR A 81 3.40 9.70 -11.43
N GLY A 82 3.81 9.59 -12.69
CA GLY A 82 4.98 8.80 -13.05
C GLY A 82 6.29 9.36 -12.49
N GLU A 83 6.36 10.68 -12.30
CA GLU A 83 7.52 11.37 -11.72
C GLU A 83 7.76 10.94 -10.27
N ASP A 84 6.72 10.95 -9.43
CA ASP A 84 6.82 10.55 -8.03
C ASP A 84 7.22 9.07 -7.88
N LEU A 85 6.69 8.20 -8.74
CA LEU A 85 7.12 6.80 -8.80
C LEU A 85 8.62 6.68 -9.10
N ILE A 86 9.14 7.41 -10.09
CA ILE A 86 10.56 7.34 -10.46
C ILE A 86 11.45 7.93 -9.35
N GLU A 87 11.02 9.01 -8.73
CA GLU A 87 11.71 9.63 -7.60
C GLU A 87 11.82 8.64 -6.42
N LYS A 88 10.70 8.03 -6.01
CA LYS A 88 10.69 7.03 -4.94
C LYS A 88 11.52 5.80 -5.30
N LEU A 89 11.44 5.33 -6.54
CA LEU A 89 12.31 4.24 -6.98
C LEU A 89 13.79 4.61 -6.90
N ASN A 90 14.16 5.84 -7.22
CA ASN A 90 15.55 6.30 -7.09
C ASN A 90 15.99 6.47 -5.63
N GLU A 91 15.11 6.95 -4.76
CA GLU A 91 15.36 7.13 -3.32
C GLU A 91 15.59 5.79 -2.60
N TYR A 92 14.83 4.75 -2.97
CA TYR A 92 14.86 3.44 -2.33
C TYR A 92 15.63 2.38 -3.12
N LYS A 93 16.34 2.76 -4.20
CA LYS A 93 17.29 1.88 -4.86
C LYS A 93 18.45 1.61 -3.91
N GLU A 94 18.58 0.37 -3.46
CA GLU A 94 19.83 -0.09 -2.87
C GLU A 94 20.82 -0.31 -4.03
N GLU A 95 21.97 0.38 -3.99
CA GLU A 95 23.08 0.05 -4.89
C GLU A 95 23.61 -1.33 -4.47
N GLU A 96 23.40 -2.33 -5.33
CA GLU A 96 24.09 -3.60 -5.24
C GLU A 96 25.58 -3.33 -5.53
N PHE A 97 26.41 -3.28 -4.48
CA PHE A 97 27.87 -3.17 -4.57
C PHE A 97 28.53 -4.52 -4.91
#